data_AF-A0A514LF26-F1
#
_entry.id   AF-A0A514LF26-F1
#
_cell.length_a   1.000
_cell.length_b   1.000
_cell.length_c   1.000
_cell.angle_alpha   90.00
_cell.angle_beta   90.00
_cell.angle_gamma   90.00
#
_symmetry.space_group_name_H-M   'P 1'
#
loop_
_entity.id
_entity.type
_entity.pdbx_description
1 polymer ?
#
loop_
_entity_poly.entity_id
_entity_poly.type
_entity_poly.pdbx_seq_one_letter_code
_entity_poly.pdbx_strand_id
1 'polypeptide(L)'
;MFAERTEELTPEQQERLKHWETTSPTLAQAMRLHQKLRQLYQCNDLEEALDHLVAWEKEVIASSLEPFDDLLKTIWNWLPEILHRFHYRISNAKTEVKNNQLRTMNQQGFGYSLFSLQARMQVKEEKEAILKWRKYQARCEQRIHQEEYPPEA
;
A
#
# COMPACT_ATOMS: atom_id res chain seq x y z
N MET A 1 17.11 11.89 -1.92
CA MET A 1 16.33 13.15 -1.85
C MET A 1 14.84 12.97 -2.19
N PHE A 2 14.42 12.69 -3.43
CA PHE A 2 12.97 12.67 -3.76
C PHE A 2 12.18 11.57 -3.06
N ALA A 3 12.82 10.44 -2.75
CA ALA A 3 12.21 9.32 -2.03
C ALA A 3 12.25 9.49 -0.50
N GLU A 4 13.16 10.31 0.03
CA GLU A 4 13.38 10.50 1.46
C GLU A 4 12.34 11.47 2.06
N ARG A 5 12.05 11.31 3.36
CA ARG A 5 11.16 12.21 4.09
C ARG A 5 11.85 13.55 4.33
N THR A 6 11.06 14.62 4.45
CA THR A 6 11.58 15.97 4.70
C THR A 6 12.44 16.04 5.96
N GLU A 7 12.05 15.28 6.98
CA GLU A 7 12.75 15.15 8.27
C GLU A 7 14.03 14.30 8.19
N GLU A 8 14.16 13.47 7.15
CA GLU A 8 15.32 12.61 6.90
C GLU A 8 16.30 13.24 5.90
N LEU A 9 15.99 14.43 5.37
CA LEU A 9 16.85 15.13 4.41
C LEU A 9 18.16 15.54 5.09
N THR A 10 19.29 15.22 4.44
CA THR A 10 20.59 15.69 4.89
C THR A 10 20.70 17.21 4.72
N PRO A 11 21.60 17.89 5.44
CA PRO A 11 21.78 19.35 5.32
C PRO A 11 22.04 19.81 3.88
N GLU A 12 22.86 19.05 3.14
CA GLU A 12 23.16 19.31 1.72
C GLU A 12 21.90 19.19 0.82
N GLN A 13 21.01 18.25 1.15
CA GLN A 13 19.77 18.10 0.41
C GLN A 13 18.78 19.23 0.70
N GLN A 14 18.75 19.73 1.95
CA GLN A 14 17.94 20.91 2.29
C GLN A 14 18.43 22.17 1.55
N GLU A 15 19.75 22.37 1.44
CA GLU A 15 20.32 23.48 0.67
C GLU A 15 19.96 23.39 -0.82
N ARG A 16 20.03 22.21 -1.41
CA ARG A 16 19.59 21.98 -2.80
C ARG A 16 18.10 22.27 -3.00
N LEU A 17 17.26 21.94 -2.02
CA LEU A 17 15.82 22.21 -2.08
C LEU A 17 15.54 23.72 -2.02
N LYS A 18 16.23 24.45 -1.13
CA LYS A 18 16.21 25.93 -1.09
C LYS A 18 16.70 26.54 -2.40
N HIS A 19 17.74 25.98 -3.01
CA HIS A 19 18.21 26.44 -4.31
C HIS A 19 17.15 26.26 -5.42
N TRP A 20 16.40 25.15 -5.39
CA TRP A 20 15.30 24.94 -6.33
C TRP A 20 14.10 25.84 -6.09
N GLU A 21 13.83 26.27 -4.85
CA GLU A 21 12.81 27.30 -4.58
C GLU A 21 13.11 28.60 -5.35
N THR A 22 14.39 28.97 -5.48
CA THR A 22 14.81 30.13 -6.28
C THR A 22 14.86 29.87 -7.78
N THR A 23 15.28 28.68 -8.22
CA THR A 23 15.56 28.39 -9.63
C THR A 23 14.33 27.84 -10.38
N SER A 24 13.44 27.13 -9.70
CA SER A 24 12.22 26.55 -10.27
C SER A 24 11.11 26.45 -9.22
N PRO A 25 10.33 27.54 -9.02
CA PRO A 25 9.29 27.57 -7.99
C PRO A 25 8.21 26.51 -8.21
N THR A 26 7.90 26.19 -9.47
CA THR A 26 6.95 25.14 -9.85
C THR A 26 7.39 23.77 -9.35
N LEU A 27 8.68 23.43 -9.51
CA LEU A 27 9.22 22.16 -9.03
C LEU A 27 9.20 22.10 -7.51
N ALA A 28 9.60 23.18 -6.84
CA ALA A 28 9.57 23.26 -5.38
C ALA A 28 8.14 23.08 -4.82
N GLN A 29 7.14 23.71 -5.46
CA GLN A 29 5.74 23.54 -5.09
C GLN A 29 5.25 22.11 -5.29
N ALA A 30 5.56 21.48 -6.43
CA ALA A 30 5.25 20.08 -6.69
C ALA A 30 5.87 19.16 -5.62
N MET A 31 7.14 19.40 -5.25
CA MET A 31 7.81 18.63 -4.21
C MET A 31 7.13 18.76 -2.85
N ARG A 32 6.74 19.98 -2.47
CA ARG A 32 6.01 20.25 -1.24
C ARG A 32 4.67 19.50 -1.19
N LEU A 33 3.88 19.55 -2.26
CA LEU A 33 2.60 18.85 -2.35
C LEU A 33 2.78 17.34 -2.25
N HIS A 34 3.80 16.77 -2.90
CA HIS A 34 4.11 15.34 -2.81
C HIS A 34 4.54 14.93 -1.39
N GLN A 35 5.34 15.75 -0.71
CA GLN A 35 5.73 15.47 0.68
C GLN A 35 4.53 15.55 1.64
N LYS A 36 3.66 16.56 1.48
CA LYS A 36 2.42 16.67 2.25
C LYS A 36 1.52 15.46 2.07
N LEU A 37 1.36 14.97 0.84
CA LEU A 37 0.59 13.75 0.61
C LEU A 37 1.17 12.55 1.36
N ARG A 38 2.50 12.42 1.47
CA ARG A 38 3.12 11.33 2.25
C ARG A 38 2.90 11.44 3.75
N GLN A 39 2.74 12.65 4.28
CA GLN A 39 2.41 12.87 5.69
C GLN A 39 1.04 12.28 6.06
N LEU A 40 0.13 12.11 5.09
CA LEU A 40 -1.14 11.39 5.31
C LEU A 40 -0.93 10.03 5.99
N TYR A 41 0.12 9.30 5.60
CA TYR A 41 0.38 7.98 6.15
C TYR A 41 0.94 8.00 7.58
N GLN A 42 1.25 9.18 8.12
CA GLN A 42 1.72 9.41 9.48
C GLN A 42 0.60 9.83 10.44
N CYS A 43 -0.58 10.21 9.93
CA CYS A 43 -1.76 10.48 10.75
C CYS A 43 -2.10 9.27 11.62
N ASN A 44 -2.59 9.54 12.83
CA ASN A 44 -2.86 8.52 13.84
C ASN A 44 -4.26 7.91 13.71
N ASP A 45 -5.22 8.74 13.32
CA ASP A 45 -6.61 8.37 13.18
C ASP A 45 -7.22 8.86 11.84
N LEU A 46 -8.45 8.43 11.60
CA LEU A 46 -9.19 8.72 10.37
C LEU A 46 -9.54 10.21 10.25
N GLU A 47 -9.88 10.86 11.36
CA GLU A 47 -10.32 12.24 11.39
C GLU A 47 -9.16 13.18 11.02
N GLU A 48 -8.00 12.96 11.63
CA GLU A 48 -6.74 13.64 11.30
C GLU A 48 -6.36 13.44 9.82
N ALA A 49 -6.54 12.22 9.30
CA ALA A 49 -6.25 11.90 7.90
C ALA A 49 -7.18 12.63 6.92
N LEU A 50 -8.47 12.74 7.24
CA LEU A 50 -9.46 13.44 6.43
C LEU A 50 -9.20 14.96 6.43
N ASP A 51 -8.95 15.54 7.61
CA ASP A 51 -8.61 16.96 7.74
C ASP A 51 -7.35 17.31 6.96
N HIS A 52 -6.33 16.44 7.04
CA HIS A 52 -5.10 16.58 6.28
C HIS A 52 -5.33 16.52 4.77
N LEU A 53 -6.19 15.60 4.29
CA LEU A 53 -6.55 15.50 2.87
C LEU A 53 -7.31 16.73 2.38
N VAL A 54 -8.26 17.26 3.16
CA VAL A 54 -9.00 18.48 2.82
C VAL A 54 -8.08 19.69 2.75
N ALA A 55 -7.12 19.81 3.67
CA ALA A 55 -6.12 20.87 3.63
C ALA A 55 -5.20 20.72 2.41
N TRP A 56 -4.75 19.50 2.14
CA TRP A 56 -3.90 19.20 0.99
C TRP A 56 -4.60 19.46 -0.35
N GLU A 57 -5.87 19.08 -0.49
CA GLU A 57 -6.69 19.35 -1.68
C GLU A 57 -6.77 20.85 -1.99
N LYS A 58 -7.03 21.68 -0.98
CA LYS A 58 -7.07 23.15 -1.15
C LYS A 58 -5.75 23.69 -1.68
N GLU A 59 -4.62 23.15 -1.21
CA GLU A 59 -3.29 23.54 -1.70
C GLU A 59 -3.03 23.04 -3.13
N VAL A 60 -3.52 21.85 -3.49
CA VAL A 60 -3.43 21.33 -4.86
C VAL A 60 -4.20 22.23 -5.83
N ILE A 61 -5.47 22.52 -5.52
CA ILE A 61 -6.31 23.38 -6.36
C ILE A 61 -5.69 24.79 -6.50
N ALA A 62 -5.14 25.34 -5.41
CA ALA A 62 -4.46 26.64 -5.43
C ALA A 62 -3.15 26.61 -6.23
N SER A 63 -2.51 25.45 -6.40
CA SER A 63 -1.23 25.32 -7.11
C SER A 63 -1.35 25.39 -8.63
N SER A 64 -2.54 25.12 -9.19
CA SER A 64 -2.78 25.06 -10.65
C SER A 64 -1.80 24.14 -11.40
N LEU A 65 -1.31 23.08 -10.72
CA LEU A 65 -0.43 22.08 -11.31
C LEU A 65 -1.28 20.94 -11.88
N GLU A 66 -1.49 20.94 -13.20
CA GLU A 66 -2.28 19.93 -13.91
C GLU A 66 -1.95 18.46 -13.52
N PRO A 67 -0.67 18.05 -13.32
CA PRO A 67 -0.37 16.69 -12.87
C PRO A 67 -0.94 16.34 -11.49
N PHE A 68 -1.10 17.32 -10.60
CA PHE A 68 -1.69 17.11 -9.27
C PHE A 68 -3.21 17.07 -9.32
N ASP A 69 -3.86 17.68 -10.31
CA ASP A 69 -5.31 17.55 -10.51
C ASP A 69 -5.68 16.11 -10.91
N ASP A 70 -4.88 15.48 -11.77
CA ASP A 70 -5.06 14.08 -12.14
C ASP A 70 -4.72 13.12 -10.98
N LEU A 71 -3.72 13.47 -10.17
CA LEU A 71 -3.42 12.75 -8.93
C LEU A 71 -4.58 12.86 -7.93
N LEU A 72 -5.18 14.04 -7.78
CA LEU A 72 -6.32 14.28 -6.90
C LEU A 72 -7.51 13.40 -7.30
N LYS A 73 -7.86 13.35 -8.59
CA LYS A 73 -8.90 12.44 -9.11
C LYS A 73 -8.60 10.99 -8.79
N THR A 74 -7.34 10.58 -8.93
CA THR A 74 -6.91 9.21 -8.61
C THR A 74 -7.08 8.94 -7.12
N ILE A 75 -6.64 9.84 -6.25
CA ILE A 75 -6.82 9.68 -4.79
C ILE A 75 -8.29 9.58 -4.42
N TRP A 76 -9.16 10.40 -5.02
CA TRP A 76 -10.60 10.36 -4.77
C TRP A 76 -11.23 9.04 -5.18
N ASN A 77 -10.85 8.50 -6.34
CA ASN A 77 -11.33 7.20 -6.82
C ASN A 77 -10.95 6.05 -5.88
N TRP A 78 -9.79 6.14 -5.22
CA TRP A 78 -9.25 5.13 -4.31
C TRP A 78 -9.33 5.54 -2.84
N LEU A 79 -10.11 6.58 -2.54
CA LEU A 79 -10.18 7.18 -1.20
C LEU A 79 -10.67 6.17 -0.16
N PRO A 80 -11.73 5.37 -0.40
CA PRO A 80 -12.16 4.35 0.55
C PRO A 80 -11.03 3.36 0.90
N GLU A 81 -10.28 2.90 -0.08
CA GLU A 81 -9.17 1.96 0.08
C GLU A 81 -7.99 2.59 0.83
N ILE A 82 -7.67 3.85 0.55
CA ILE A 82 -6.64 4.60 1.28
C ILE A 82 -7.04 4.75 2.75
N LEU A 83 -8.29 5.13 3.02
CA LEU A 83 -8.81 5.35 4.36
C LEU A 83 -9.00 4.05 5.15
N HIS A 84 -9.23 2.92 4.48
CA HIS A 84 -9.31 1.61 5.13
C HIS A 84 -8.06 1.25 5.95
N ARG A 85 -6.89 1.83 5.64
CA ARG A 85 -5.67 1.67 6.44
C ARG A 85 -5.84 2.13 7.90
N PHE A 86 -6.66 3.15 8.15
CA PHE A 86 -6.91 3.67 9.50
C PHE A 86 -7.91 2.82 10.28
N HIS A 87 -8.83 2.14 9.59
CA HIS A 87 -9.76 1.18 10.21
C HIS A 87 -9.11 -0.18 10.45
N TYR A 88 -8.33 -0.66 9.49
CA TYR A 88 -7.73 -1.97 9.50
C TYR A 88 -6.22 -1.82 9.28
N ARG A 89 -5.41 -2.19 10.28
CA ARG A 89 -3.94 -2.25 10.15
C ARG A 89 -3.48 -3.44 9.28
N ILE A 90 -4.16 -3.68 8.16
CA ILE A 90 -3.79 -4.70 7.19
C ILE A 90 -2.72 -4.08 6.29
N SER A 91 -1.52 -4.63 6.37
CA SER A 91 -0.41 -4.23 5.50
C SER A 91 -0.57 -4.82 4.10
N ASN A 92 -0.27 -4.02 3.07
CA ASN A 92 -0.17 -4.45 1.67
C ASN A 92 1.03 -5.39 1.41
N ALA A 93 1.82 -5.75 2.42
CA ALA A 93 2.97 -6.63 2.28
C ALA A 93 2.65 -7.95 1.55
N LYS A 94 1.49 -8.56 1.83
CA LYS A 94 1.08 -9.81 1.16
C LYS A 94 0.84 -9.59 -0.34
N THR A 95 0.17 -8.51 -0.72
CA THR A 95 -0.08 -8.17 -2.13
C THR A 95 1.20 -7.77 -2.86
N GLU A 96 2.11 -7.07 -2.19
CA GLU A 96 3.42 -6.69 -2.75
C GLU A 96 4.29 -7.92 -3.04
N VAL A 97 4.36 -8.88 -2.10
CA VAL A 97 5.10 -10.13 -2.30
C VAL A 97 4.57 -10.89 -3.53
N LYS A 98 3.24 -10.96 -3.69
CA LYS A 98 2.62 -11.60 -4.87
C LYS A 98 2.97 -10.87 -6.17
N ASN A 99 2.84 -9.54 -6.18
CA ASN A 99 3.17 -8.73 -7.35
C ASN A 99 4.63 -8.90 -7.77
N ASN A 100 5.54 -8.96 -6.80
CA ASN A 100 6.95 -9.23 -7.07
C ASN A 100 7.17 -10.63 -7.65
N GLN A 101 6.53 -11.66 -7.08
CA GLN A 101 6.60 -13.03 -7.62
C GLN A 101 6.08 -13.09 -9.06
N LEU A 102 4.94 -12.45 -9.37
CA LEU A 102 4.40 -12.37 -10.72
C LEU A 102 5.37 -11.70 -11.69
N ARG A 103 6.00 -10.59 -11.26
CA ARG A 103 6.98 -9.87 -12.08
C ARG A 103 8.20 -10.73 -12.39
N THR A 104 8.74 -11.43 -11.39
CA THR A 104 9.85 -12.37 -11.57
C THR A 104 9.47 -13.52 -12.49
N MET A 105 8.29 -14.12 -12.30
CA MET A 105 7.80 -15.20 -13.16
C MET A 105 7.59 -14.74 -14.60
N ASN A 106 7.08 -13.52 -14.80
CA ASN A 106 6.90 -12.95 -16.14
C ASN A 106 8.23 -12.68 -16.83
N GLN A 107 9.25 -12.24 -16.09
CA GLN A 107 10.59 -12.01 -16.63
C GLN A 107 11.31 -13.33 -17.01
N GLN A 108 11.08 -14.39 -16.23
CA GLN A 108 11.65 -15.73 -16.50
C GLN A 108 10.83 -16.55 -17.50
N GLY A 109 9.54 -16.24 -17.63
CA GLY A 109 8.58 -16.96 -18.45
C GLY A 109 8.64 -16.49 -19.89
N PHE A 110 9.51 -17.10 -20.69
CA PHE A 110 9.65 -16.94 -22.15
C PHE A 110 8.30 -16.95 -22.91
N GLY A 111 7.60 -15.81 -22.97
CA GLY A 111 6.35 -15.64 -23.72
C GLY A 111 5.04 -16.01 -23.00
N TYR A 112 5.06 -16.29 -21.69
CA TYR A 112 3.81 -16.45 -20.94
C TYR A 112 3.14 -15.09 -20.72
N SER A 113 1.83 -15.02 -20.90
CA SER A 113 1.09 -13.79 -20.58
C SER A 113 0.95 -13.63 -19.06
N LEU A 114 1.04 -12.39 -18.58
CA LEU A 114 0.84 -12.06 -17.16
C LEU A 114 -0.49 -12.63 -16.63
N PHE A 115 -1.54 -12.57 -17.44
CA PHE A 115 -2.86 -13.14 -17.11
C PHE A 115 -2.80 -14.65 -16.82
N SER A 116 -2.05 -15.41 -17.63
CA SER A 116 -1.91 -16.86 -17.42
C SER A 116 -1.14 -17.19 -16.14
N LEU A 117 -0.15 -16.38 -15.79
CA LEU A 117 0.62 -16.52 -14.55
C LEU A 117 -0.24 -16.18 -13.33
N GLN A 118 -1.04 -15.11 -13.40
CA GLN A 118 -2.01 -14.75 -12.37
C GLN A 118 -3.03 -15.86 -12.14
N ALA A 119 -3.64 -16.39 -13.21
CA ALA A 119 -4.62 -17.47 -13.10
C ALA A 119 -4.03 -18.71 -12.42
N ARG A 120 -2.81 -19.11 -12.79
CA ARG A 120 -2.12 -20.25 -12.13
C ARG A 120 -1.82 -19.99 -10.67
N MET A 121 -1.41 -18.79 -10.32
CA MET A 121 -1.13 -18.40 -8.93
C MET A 121 -2.41 -18.47 -8.09
N GLN A 122 -3.53 -17.95 -8.61
CA GLN A 122 -4.83 -18.01 -7.95
C GLN A 122 -5.30 -19.45 -7.72
N VAL A 123 -5.24 -20.32 -8.75
CA VAL A 123 -5.62 -21.73 -8.61
C VAL A 123 -4.79 -22.45 -7.55
N LYS A 124 -3.49 -22.14 -7.47
CA LYS A 124 -2.61 -22.69 -6.42
C LYS A 124 -3.05 -22.24 -5.03
N GLU A 125 -3.36 -20.96 -4.85
CA GLU A 125 -3.83 -20.41 -3.57
C GLU A 125 -5.16 -21.03 -3.12
N GLU A 126 -6.13 -21.17 -4.02
CA GLU A 126 -7.41 -21.81 -3.74
C GLU A 126 -7.22 -23.27 -3.28
N LYS A 127 -6.33 -24.00 -3.96
CA LYS A 127 -5.99 -25.38 -3.59
C LYS A 127 -5.34 -25.45 -2.20
N GLU A 128 -4.41 -24.55 -1.90
CA GLU A 128 -3.75 -24.46 -0.58
C GLU A 128 -4.75 -24.11 0.53
N ALA A 129 -5.70 -23.21 0.27
CA ALA A 129 -6.75 -22.84 1.21
C ALA A 129 -7.65 -24.04 1.54
N ILE A 130 -8.09 -24.80 0.54
CA ILE A 130 -8.88 -26.03 0.72
C ILE A 130 -8.11 -27.05 1.54
N LEU A 131 -6.83 -27.27 1.25
CA LEU A 131 -5.99 -28.20 2.01
C LEU A 131 -5.83 -27.76 3.48
N LYS A 132 -5.63 -26.47 3.72
CA LYS A 132 -5.54 -25.91 5.07
C LYS A 132 -6.86 -26.08 5.84
N TRP A 133 -7.99 -25.86 5.18
CA TRP A 133 -9.32 -26.08 5.75
C TRP A 133 -9.54 -27.54 6.14
N ARG A 134 -9.24 -28.49 5.25
CA ARG A 134 -9.33 -29.93 5.57
C ARG A 134 -8.47 -30.34 6.76
N LYS A 135 -7.23 -29.83 6.83
CA LYS A 135 -6.35 -30.05 8.00
C LYS A 135 -6.90 -29.42 9.28
N TYR A 136 -7.61 -28.30 9.18
CA TYR A 136 -8.29 -27.71 10.32
C TYR A 136 -9.46 -28.57 10.79
N GLN A 137 -10.29 -29.05 9.87
CA GLN A 137 -11.40 -29.97 10.17
C GLN A 137 -10.91 -31.23 10.89
N ALA A 138 -9.89 -31.90 10.36
CA ALA A 138 -9.31 -33.09 11.00
C ALA A 138 -8.79 -32.82 12.43
N ARG A 139 -8.21 -31.65 12.68
CA ARG A 139 -7.76 -31.24 14.04
C ARG A 139 -8.92 -30.90 14.98
N CYS A 140 -10.05 -30.47 14.46
CA CYS A 140 -11.26 -30.26 15.25
C CYS A 140 -11.88 -31.60 15.62
N GLU A 141 -12.01 -32.51 14.66
CA GLU A 141 -12.51 -33.88 14.87
C GLU A 141 -11.66 -34.64 15.90
N GLN A 142 -10.33 -34.54 15.81
CA GLN A 142 -9.42 -35.13 16.80
C GLN A 142 -9.57 -34.55 18.21
N ARG A 143 -9.81 -33.23 18.33
CA ARG A 143 -10.07 -32.58 19.63
C ARG A 143 -11.39 -33.04 20.23
N ILE A 144 -12.45 -33.08 19.42
CA ILE A 144 -13.77 -33.56 19.85
C ILE A 144 -13.66 -35.01 20.33
N HIS A 145 -12.97 -35.88 19.57
CA HIS A 145 -12.75 -37.27 19.98
C HIS A 145 -11.93 -37.38 21.28
N GLN A 146 -10.93 -36.52 21.50
CA GLN A 146 -10.15 -36.50 22.75
C GLN A 146 -10.95 -35.96 23.95
N GLU A 147 -11.92 -35.08 23.72
CA GLU A 147 -12.85 -34.59 24.74
C GLU A 147 -13.93 -35.62 25.08
N GLU A 148 -14.46 -36.34 24.09
CA GLU A 148 -15.46 -37.40 24.29
C GLU A 148 -14.87 -38.70 24.86
N TYR A 149 -13.62 -39.01 24.54
CA TYR A 149 -12.90 -40.19 25.01
C TYR A 149 -11.51 -39.79 25.53
N PRO A 150 -11.43 -39.23 26.75
CA PRO A 150 -10.15 -38.86 27.34
C PRO A 150 -9.30 -40.12 27.60
N PRO A 151 -7.98 -40.06 27.38
CA PRO A 151 -7.10 -41.20 27.59
C PRO A 151 -7.14 -41.62 29.08
N GLU A 152 -7.27 -42.93 29.33
CA GLU A 152 -7.26 -43.51 30.68
C GLU A 152 -5.95 -43.11 31.40
N ALA A 153 -6.09 -42.53 32.59
CA ALA A 153 -5.00 -41.99 33.42
C ALA A 153 -4.17 -43.08 34.10
#